data_AF-A0A7Y4MTH3-F1
#
_entry.id   AF-A0A7Y4MTH3-F1
#
_cell.length_a   1.000
_cell.length_b   1.000
_cell.length_c   1.000
_cell.angle_alpha   90.00
_cell.angle_beta   90.00
_cell.angle_gamma   90.00
#
_symmetry.space_group_name_H-M   'P 1'
#
loop_
_entity.id
_entity.type
_entity.pdbx_description
1 polymer ?
#
loop_
_entity_poly.entity_id
_entity_poly.type
_entity_poly.pdbx_seq_one_letter_code
_entity_poly.pdbx_strand_id
1 'polypeptide(L)'
;MRAVVLAFVVALMSSGCGSGALSAIRGKAAQDMACPEKDLAVNPVYDYAGAPNESGAYYAEGCQQLRRYAVGCNAFGYCPDPHGVDIQELILRQAAFDLKCEQDAISTQRLNRDTFGARGCDQQASYILLCSSRSCRVVQNTQSQ
;
A
#
# COMPACT_ATOMS: atom_id res chain seq x y z
N MET A 1 -10.45 -42.31 23.10
CA MET A 1 -11.32 -42.60 21.93
C MET A 1 -11.98 -41.30 21.50
N ARG A 2 -11.85 -40.98 20.21
CA ARG A 2 -12.63 -40.07 19.34
C ARG A 2 -12.68 -38.57 19.68
N ALA A 3 -12.08 -37.82 18.76
CA ALA A 3 -12.07 -36.38 18.58
C ALA A 3 -13.45 -35.85 18.15
N VAL A 4 -13.69 -34.56 18.43
CA VAL A 4 -14.61 -33.73 17.64
C VAL A 4 -13.92 -32.38 17.43
N VAL A 5 -13.32 -32.21 16.26
CA VAL A 5 -12.87 -30.93 15.73
C VAL A 5 -14.11 -30.23 15.18
N LEU A 6 -14.59 -29.18 15.85
CA LEU A 6 -15.61 -28.30 15.29
C LEU A 6 -14.94 -27.37 14.27
N ALA A 7 -15.07 -27.72 12.99
CA ALA A 7 -14.76 -26.84 11.88
C ALA A 7 -15.83 -25.72 11.82
N PHE A 8 -15.48 -24.52 12.26
CA PHE A 8 -16.25 -23.32 11.94
C PHE A 8 -15.95 -22.94 10.49
N VAL A 9 -16.80 -23.41 9.58
CA VAL A 9 -16.86 -22.93 8.19
C VAL A 9 -17.53 -21.56 8.23
N VAL A 10 -16.73 -20.49 8.27
CA VAL A 10 -17.21 -19.14 8.01
C VAL A 10 -17.47 -19.04 6.51
N ALA A 11 -18.73 -19.18 6.13
CA ALA A 11 -19.20 -18.89 4.78
C ALA A 11 -19.09 -17.38 4.53
N LEU A 12 -18.03 -16.97 3.83
CA LEU A 12 -17.89 -15.63 3.28
C LEU A 12 -18.89 -15.47 2.13
N MET A 13 -20.10 -14.97 2.46
CA MET A 13 -20.96 -14.37 1.46
C MET A 13 -20.44 -12.97 1.14
N SER A 14 -19.54 -12.88 0.16
CA SER A 14 -19.09 -11.62 -0.44
C SER A 14 -20.17 -11.08 -1.38
N SER A 15 -21.20 -10.45 -0.81
CA SER A 15 -22.18 -9.69 -1.58
C SER A 15 -21.56 -8.38 -2.09
N GLY A 16 -21.27 -8.33 -3.40
CA GLY A 16 -21.21 -7.07 -4.16
C GLY A 16 -19.83 -6.58 -4.59
N CYS A 17 -19.05 -7.38 -5.32
CA CYS A 17 -17.85 -6.89 -6.02
C CYS A 17 -18.23 -6.37 -7.41
N GLY A 18 -18.33 -5.05 -7.59
CA GLY A 18 -18.28 -4.46 -8.92
C GLY A 18 -16.93 -4.78 -9.57
N SER A 19 -16.91 -5.21 -10.83
CA SER A 19 -15.66 -5.38 -11.58
C SER A 19 -14.99 -4.03 -11.79
N GLY A 20 -13.79 -3.84 -11.23
CA GLY A 20 -13.06 -2.58 -11.35
C GLY A 20 -11.75 -2.58 -10.57
N ALA A 21 -10.95 -1.55 -10.80
CA ALA A 21 -9.62 -1.38 -10.21
C ALA A 21 -9.68 -1.38 -8.68
N LEU A 22 -10.62 -0.65 -8.09
CA LEU A 22 -10.77 -0.53 -6.63
C LEU A 22 -11.03 -1.88 -5.97
N SER A 23 -11.91 -2.69 -6.54
CA SER A 23 -12.28 -4.01 -6.01
C SER A 23 -11.10 -4.99 -6.09
N ALA A 24 -10.41 -4.99 -7.23
CA ALA A 24 -9.21 -5.81 -7.42
C ALA A 24 -8.11 -5.43 -6.41
N ILE A 25 -7.89 -4.13 -6.21
CA ILE A 25 -6.88 -3.63 -5.28
C ILE A 25 -7.27 -3.93 -3.83
N ARG A 26 -8.53 -3.74 -3.42
CA ARG A 26 -8.96 -4.08 -2.05
C ARG A 26 -8.72 -5.54 -1.72
N GLY A 27 -9.16 -6.45 -2.59
CA GLY A 27 -8.96 -7.88 -2.37
C GLY A 27 -7.48 -8.27 -2.31
N LYS A 28 -6.66 -7.68 -3.19
CA LYS A 28 -5.21 -7.93 -3.20
C LYS A 28 -4.50 -7.31 -1.99
N ALA A 29 -4.83 -6.08 -1.62
CA ALA A 29 -4.28 -5.39 -0.45
C ALA A 29 -4.64 -6.10 0.85
N ALA A 30 -5.86 -6.63 0.97
CA ALA A 30 -6.25 -7.42 2.12
C ALA A 30 -5.38 -8.65 2.32
N GLN A 31 -5.04 -9.33 1.22
CA GLN A 31 -4.13 -10.47 1.23
C GLN A 31 -2.69 -10.04 1.57
N ASP A 32 -2.15 -9.06 0.84
CA ASP A 32 -0.75 -8.64 0.98
C ASP A 32 -0.46 -8.04 2.36
N MET A 33 -1.44 -7.35 2.96
CA MET A 33 -1.30 -6.68 4.25
C MET A 33 -1.84 -7.51 5.42
N ALA A 34 -2.42 -8.69 5.15
CA ALA A 34 -3.16 -9.48 6.13
C ALA A 34 -4.19 -8.62 6.92
N CYS A 35 -4.91 -7.75 6.20
CA CYS A 35 -5.79 -6.72 6.74
C CYS A 35 -7.22 -6.89 6.20
N PRO A 36 -8.29 -6.85 7.01
CA PRO A 36 -9.65 -6.98 6.50
C PRO A 36 -9.99 -5.87 5.50
N GLU A 37 -10.69 -6.21 4.41
CA GLU A 37 -11.04 -5.22 3.35
C GLU A 37 -11.77 -3.98 3.88
N LYS A 38 -12.61 -4.16 4.90
CA LYS A 38 -13.36 -3.07 5.56
C LYS A 38 -12.47 -2.06 6.31
N ASP A 39 -11.26 -2.48 6.67
CA ASP A 39 -10.30 -1.67 7.45
C ASP A 39 -9.22 -1.06 6.52
N LEU A 40 -9.39 -1.20 5.20
CA LEU A 40 -8.51 -0.65 4.17
C LEU A 40 -9.12 0.58 3.50
N ALA A 41 -8.36 1.67 3.50
CA ALA A 41 -8.58 2.82 2.64
C ALA A 41 -7.80 2.64 1.34
N VAL A 42 -8.50 2.62 0.20
CA VAL A 42 -7.89 2.57 -1.14
C VAL A 42 -8.20 3.85 -1.89
N ASN A 43 -7.15 4.59 -2.27
CA ASN A 43 -7.27 5.89 -2.93
C ASN A 43 -6.37 5.96 -4.16
N PRO A 44 -6.82 6.56 -5.28
CA PRO A 44 -5.95 6.78 -6.43
C PRO A 44 -4.79 7.71 -6.07
N VAL A 45 -3.64 7.50 -6.72
CA VAL A 45 -2.47 8.37 -6.55
C VAL A 45 -2.69 9.73 -7.24
N TYR A 46 -3.35 9.73 -8.40
CA TYR A 46 -3.61 10.93 -9.18
C TYR A 46 -5.11 11.21 -9.25
N ASP A 47 -5.51 12.47 -9.13
CA ASP A 47 -6.93 12.89 -9.12
C ASP A 47 -7.66 12.61 -10.43
N TYR A 48 -6.92 12.42 -11.54
CA TYR A 48 -7.48 12.04 -12.85
C TYR A 48 -7.74 10.53 -12.98
N ALA A 49 -7.21 9.69 -12.08
CA ALA A 49 -7.53 8.27 -11.99
C ALA A 49 -8.81 8.12 -11.16
N GLY A 50 -9.93 8.54 -11.73
CA GLY A 50 -11.20 8.70 -11.03
C GLY A 50 -12.33 7.81 -11.54
N ALA A 51 -12.16 7.14 -12.70
CA ALA A 51 -13.10 6.11 -13.08
C ALA A 51 -12.77 4.82 -12.30
N PRO A 52 -13.71 4.25 -11.52
CA PRO A 52 -13.48 3.07 -10.67
C PRO A 52 -13.03 1.79 -11.42
N ASN A 53 -12.94 1.87 -12.74
CA ASN A 53 -12.66 0.83 -13.73
C ASN A 53 -11.40 1.12 -14.57
N GLU A 54 -10.60 2.13 -14.22
CA GLU A 54 -9.41 2.51 -14.97
C GLU A 54 -8.10 2.00 -14.37
N SER A 55 -7.17 1.68 -15.29
CA SER A 55 -5.77 1.41 -15.00
C SER A 55 -5.15 2.60 -14.27
N GLY A 56 -4.26 2.35 -13.32
CA GLY A 56 -3.61 3.44 -12.61
C GLY A 56 -2.77 3.00 -11.43
N ALA A 57 -2.35 4.00 -10.65
CA ALA A 57 -1.64 3.79 -9.40
C ALA A 57 -2.55 4.16 -8.23
N TYR A 58 -2.51 3.34 -7.17
CA TYR A 58 -3.37 3.50 -6.00
C TYR A 58 -2.56 3.26 -4.73
N TYR A 59 -2.91 3.97 -3.66
CA TYR A 59 -2.48 3.67 -2.31
C TYR A 59 -3.51 2.80 -1.62
N ALA A 60 -3.04 1.78 -0.89
CA ALA A 60 -3.84 1.06 0.09
C ALA A 60 -3.21 1.26 1.48
N GLU A 61 -4.01 1.74 2.42
CA GLU A 61 -3.60 2.08 3.77
C GLU A 61 -4.57 1.47 4.78
N GLY A 62 -4.02 0.85 5.82
CA GLY A 62 -4.79 0.18 6.86
C GLY A 62 -3.91 -0.79 7.64
N CYS A 63 -4.35 -1.18 8.84
CA CYS A 63 -3.61 -2.09 9.70
C CYS A 63 -2.13 -1.70 9.89
N GLN A 64 -1.85 -0.40 10.04
CA GLN A 64 -0.51 0.19 10.20
C GLN A 64 0.46 -0.07 9.03
N GLN A 65 -0.08 -0.46 7.87
CA GLN A 65 0.69 -0.70 6.66
C GLN A 65 0.26 0.27 5.56
N LEU A 66 1.21 0.58 4.69
CA LEU A 66 0.99 1.42 3.53
C LEU A 66 1.66 0.79 2.31
N ARG A 67 0.85 0.44 1.32
CA ARG A 67 1.31 -0.16 0.06
C ARG A 67 0.87 0.67 -1.14
N ARG A 68 1.63 0.57 -2.22
CA ARG A 68 1.28 1.18 -3.51
C ARG A 68 1.06 0.11 -4.57
N TYR A 69 -0.07 0.20 -5.24
CA TYR A 69 -0.48 -0.71 -6.29
C TYR A 69 -0.41 -0.05 -7.66
N ALA A 70 0.04 -0.80 -8.65
CA ALA A 70 -0.20 -0.50 -10.06
C ALA A 70 -1.19 -1.52 -10.60
N VAL A 71 -2.23 -1.04 -11.30
CA VAL A 71 -3.26 -1.87 -11.90
C VAL A 71 -3.41 -1.55 -13.38
N GLY A 72 -3.46 -2.59 -14.20
CA GLY A 72 -3.79 -2.50 -15.63
C GLY A 72 -5.15 -3.18 -15.87
N CYS A 73 -6.10 -2.43 -16.41
CA CYS A 73 -7.43 -2.91 -16.76
C CYS A 73 -7.56 -2.99 -18.29
N ASN A 74 -8.22 -4.04 -18.79
CA ASN A 74 -8.54 -4.17 -20.20
C ASN A 74 -9.79 -3.34 -20.59
N ALA A 75 -10.10 -3.28 -21.88
CA ALA A 75 -11.25 -2.54 -22.40
C ALA A 75 -12.62 -3.00 -21.85
N PHE A 76 -12.68 -4.20 -21.24
CA PHE A 76 -13.87 -4.76 -20.61
C PHE A 76 -13.95 -4.47 -19.10
N GLY A 77 -13.04 -3.66 -18.55
CA GLY A 77 -12.98 -3.32 -17.13
C GLY A 77 -12.47 -4.46 -16.23
N TYR A 78 -11.88 -5.50 -16.82
CA TYR A 78 -11.22 -6.57 -16.07
C TYR A 78 -9.77 -6.17 -15.78
N CYS A 79 -9.40 -6.19 -14.50
CA CYS A 79 -8.12 -5.72 -13.98
C CYS A 79 -7.35 -6.89 -13.34
N PRO A 80 -6.64 -7.71 -14.13
CA PRO A 80 -5.92 -8.85 -13.58
C PRO A 80 -4.72 -8.40 -12.74
N ASP A 81 -4.53 -9.10 -11.62
CA ASP A 81 -3.30 -9.15 -10.82
C ASP A 81 -2.66 -7.78 -10.48
N PRO A 82 -3.27 -7.00 -9.57
CA PRO A 82 -2.67 -5.77 -9.07
C PRO A 82 -1.33 -6.07 -8.40
N HIS A 83 -0.27 -5.36 -8.79
CA HIS A 83 1.05 -5.55 -8.18
C HIS A 83 1.27 -4.52 -7.06
N GLY A 84 1.47 -5.00 -5.83
CA GLY A 84 1.63 -4.18 -4.63
C GLY A 84 3.06 -4.10 -4.12
N VAL A 85 3.59 -2.88 -4.00
CA VAL A 85 4.89 -2.62 -3.37
C VAL A 85 4.67 -2.10 -1.95
N ASP A 86 5.41 -2.66 -0.99
CA ASP A 86 5.45 -2.19 0.38
C ASP A 86 6.27 -0.90 0.45
N ILE A 87 5.59 0.26 0.38
CA ILE A 87 6.30 1.53 0.37
C ILE A 87 6.70 1.95 1.78
N GLN A 88 5.97 1.50 2.81
CA GLN A 88 6.30 1.74 4.21
C GLN A 88 7.65 1.14 4.55
N GLU A 89 7.86 -0.13 4.20
CA GLU A 89 9.13 -0.83 4.41
C GLU A 89 10.28 -0.20 3.63
N LEU A 90 10.05 0.23 2.38
CA LEU A 90 11.08 0.92 1.59
C LEU A 90 11.54 2.23 2.23
N ILE A 91 10.59 3.02 2.77
CA ILE A 91 10.91 4.28 3.44
C ILE A 91 11.63 4.01 4.75
N LEU A 92 11.16 3.06 5.56
CA LEU A 92 11.77 2.73 6.85
C LEU A 92 13.22 2.24 6.69
N ARG A 93 13.49 1.37 5.72
CA ARG A 93 14.85 0.90 5.43
C ARG A 93 15.79 2.04 5.04
N GLN A 94 15.34 2.92 4.14
CA GLN A 94 16.16 4.05 3.71
C GLN A 94 16.39 5.03 4.87
N ALA A 95 15.35 5.32 5.65
CA ALA A 95 15.44 6.19 6.82
C ALA A 95 16.37 5.62 7.90
N ALA A 96 16.31 4.32 8.19
CA ALA A 96 17.19 3.67 9.14
C ALA A 96 18.66 3.82 8.75
N PHE A 97 18.96 3.64 7.46
CA PHE A 97 20.30 3.83 6.95
C PHE A 97 20.78 5.28 7.07
N ASP A 98 19.99 6.25 6.58
CA ASP A 98 20.41 7.66 6.53
C ASP A 98 20.49 8.31 7.91
N LEU A 99 19.51 8.02 8.79
CA LEU A 99 19.45 8.55 10.16
C LEU A 99 20.35 7.78 11.12
N LYS A 100 20.93 6.64 10.69
CA LYS A 100 21.72 5.72 11.51
C LYS A 100 20.95 5.29 12.77
N CYS A 101 19.72 4.85 12.54
CA CYS A 101 18.74 4.57 13.58
C CYS A 101 18.12 3.19 13.32
N GLU A 102 17.73 2.48 14.38
CA GLU A 102 16.94 1.26 14.22
C GLU A 102 15.57 1.58 13.61
N GLN A 103 15.03 0.66 12.80
CA GLN A 103 13.77 0.89 12.08
C GLN A 103 12.57 1.09 13.02
N ASP A 104 12.56 0.41 14.16
CA ASP A 104 11.50 0.51 15.18
C ASP A 104 11.51 1.86 15.93
N ALA A 105 12.65 2.55 15.94
CA ALA A 105 12.80 3.90 16.49
C ALA A 105 12.43 5.01 15.49
N ILE A 106 12.04 4.65 14.25
CA ILE A 106 11.68 5.60 13.20
C ILE A 106 10.17 5.70 13.05
N SER A 107 9.69 6.94 13.08
CA SER A 107 8.33 7.30 12.68
C SER A 107 8.35 7.91 11.28
N THR A 108 7.38 7.54 10.45
CA THR A 108 7.21 8.10 9.10
C THR A 108 5.85 8.79 8.99
N GLN A 109 5.81 9.88 8.23
CA GLN A 109 4.56 10.56 7.89
C GLN A 109 4.54 10.94 6.42
N ARG A 110 3.39 10.80 5.76
CA ARG A 110 3.22 11.31 4.40
C ARG A 110 3.12 12.84 4.45
N LEU A 111 3.99 13.53 3.73
CA LEU A 111 4.01 15.00 3.61
C LEU A 111 3.21 15.46 2.38
N ASN A 112 3.34 14.72 1.27
CA ASN A 112 2.60 14.93 0.03
C ASN A 112 2.45 13.58 -0.70
N ARG A 113 1.82 13.55 -1.87
CA ARG A 113 1.51 12.36 -2.67
C ARG A 113 2.65 11.34 -2.76
N ASP A 114 3.86 11.80 -3.05
CA ASP A 114 5.05 10.97 -3.22
C ASP A 114 6.19 11.39 -2.28
N THR A 115 5.89 12.19 -1.25
CA THR A 115 6.91 12.72 -0.32
C THR A 115 6.59 12.32 1.10
N PHE A 116 7.59 11.77 1.78
CA PHE A 116 7.46 11.22 3.12
C PHE A 116 8.53 11.83 4.03
N GLY A 117 8.13 12.25 5.22
CA GLY A 117 9.06 12.62 6.28
C GLY A 117 9.35 11.40 7.14
N ALA A 118 10.58 11.29 7.63
CA ALA A 118 10.94 10.33 8.67
C ALA A 118 11.68 11.04 9.81
N ARG A 119 11.42 10.61 11.05
CA ARG A 119 12.07 11.12 12.26
C ARG A 119 12.42 9.95 13.17
N GLY A 120 13.64 9.96 13.69
CA GLY A 120 14.15 8.99 14.65
C GLY A 120 15.57 9.37 15.08
N CYS A 121 15.99 8.94 16.27
CA CYS A 121 17.34 9.18 16.81
C CYS A 121 17.82 10.65 16.70
N ASP A 122 16.98 11.59 17.14
CA ASP A 122 17.22 13.05 17.13
C ASP A 122 17.49 13.66 15.75
N GLN A 123 17.18 12.92 14.69
CA GLN A 123 17.36 13.35 13.30
C GLN A 123 16.04 13.29 12.55
N GLN A 124 15.98 14.03 11.45
CA GLN A 124 14.84 14.00 10.53
C GLN A 124 15.31 14.17 9.09
N ALA A 125 14.60 13.52 8.18
CA ALA A 125 14.82 13.63 6.74
C ALA A 125 13.48 13.59 6.01
N SER A 126 13.50 13.99 4.74
CA SER A 126 12.38 13.76 3.84
C SER A 126 12.82 12.93 2.65
N TYR A 127 11.87 12.23 2.03
CA TYR A 127 12.08 11.20 1.05
C TYR A 127 11.09 11.35 -0.08
N ILE A 128 11.55 11.16 -1.32
CA ILE A 128 10.71 11.11 -2.50
C ILE A 128 10.59 9.66 -2.94
N LEU A 129 9.35 9.20 -3.09
CA LEU A 129 9.01 7.90 -3.65
C LEU A 129 8.93 7.99 -5.17
N LEU A 130 9.78 7.22 -5.85
CA LEU A 130 9.82 7.16 -7.30
C LEU A 130 9.38 5.78 -7.75
N CYS A 131 8.19 5.69 -8.35
CA CYS A 131 7.64 4.43 -8.85
C CYS A 131 7.63 4.39 -10.38
N SER A 132 8.05 3.24 -10.90
CA SER A 132 7.78 2.78 -12.26
C SER A 132 6.59 1.82 -12.26
N SER A 133 6.24 1.25 -13.42
CA SER A 133 5.14 0.29 -13.53
C SER A 133 5.32 -1.00 -12.71
N ARG A 134 6.56 -1.35 -12.31
CA ARG A 134 6.86 -2.63 -11.63
C ARG A 134 7.66 -2.50 -10.34
N SER A 135 8.20 -1.32 -10.04
CA SER A 135 9.04 -1.14 -8.86
C SER A 135 8.97 0.27 -8.35
N CYS A 136 9.15 0.42 -7.05
CA CYS A 136 9.34 1.71 -6.40
C CYS A 136 10.73 1.76 -5.77
N ARG A 137 11.33 2.94 -5.76
CA ARG A 137 12.52 3.26 -5.00
C ARG A 137 12.30 4.54 -4.20
N VAL A 138 13.04 4.68 -3.12
CA VAL A 138 13.00 5.85 -2.26
C VAL A 138 14.34 6.56 -2.36
N VAL A 139 14.32 7.89 -2.47
CA VAL A 139 15.53 8.72 -2.47
C VAL A 139 15.37 9.81 -1.42
N GLN A 140 16.45 10.13 -0.70
CA GLN A 140 16.43 11.24 0.23
C GLN A 140 16.25 12.55 -0.54
N ASN A 141 15.32 13.37 -0.10
CA ASN A 141 15.11 14.71 -0.62
C ASN A 141 16.10 15.65 0.06
N THR A 142 17.23 15.86 -0.60
CA THR A 142 18.34 16.71 -0.13
C THR A 142 18.22 18.16 -0.56
N GLN A 143 17.07 18.60 -1.09
CA GLN A 143 16.82 20.02 -1.27
C GLN A 143 16.87 20.67 0.12
N SER A 144 17.98 21.37 0.36
CA SER A 144 18.24 22.15 1.57
C SER A 144 17.03 23.05 1.83
N GLN A 145 16.40 22.89 3.00
CA GLN A 145 15.60 23.98 3.57
C GLN A 145 16.53 25.14 3.94
#